data_AF-A0A0C9W213-F1
#
_entry.id   AF-A0A0C9W213-F1
#
_cell.length_a   1.000
_cell.length_b   1.000
_cell.length_c   1.000
_cell.angle_alpha   90.00
_cell.angle_beta   90.00
_cell.angle_gamma   90.00
#
_symmetry.space_group_name_H-M   'P 1'
#
loop_
_entity.id
_entity.type
_entity.pdbx_description
1 polymer ?
#
loop_
_entity_poly.entity_id
_entity_poly.type
_entity_poly.pdbx_seq_one_letter_code
_entity_poly.pdbx_strand_id
1 'polypeptide(L)'
;MFVKVSDSQLTAHKYRPCLLVRLQTGSASHNTEQPMQSLSPVQVEWLKVRADEHRELIESNSYWRLYPLVSEQWLQEFDERQPLFPNIPDDVPLTNEQLRELETAISKHMKDVRTWFRLRALNVHKPNRPVKEHPPPCRTQRTQSRVDIYANQNFLVLVQPLLDARAARGDLIGAGAVVTEAWQVCENRLAQESDEVKSEIEQMYRAQDRQRYDQLFSPAFALLAAVFSIVMFSLAL
;
A
#
# COMPACT_ATOMS: atom_id res chain seq x y z
N MET A 1 -15.54 15.24 31.23
CA MET A 1 -16.81 14.53 31.53
C MET A 1 -16.78 13.26 30.69
N PHE A 2 -16.31 12.14 31.25
CA PHE A 2 -16.28 10.86 30.54
C PHE A 2 -17.70 10.30 30.47
N VAL A 3 -18.24 10.17 29.27
CA VAL A 3 -19.47 9.40 29.06
C VAL A 3 -19.08 7.94 29.23
N LYS A 4 -19.34 7.38 30.41
CA LYS A 4 -19.26 5.93 30.64
C LYS A 4 -20.31 5.28 29.74
N VAL A 5 -19.88 4.76 28.60
CA VAL A 5 -20.70 3.87 27.77
C VAL A 5 -20.79 2.54 28.51
N SER A 6 -22.01 2.06 28.75
CA SER A 6 -22.27 0.86 29.54
C SER A 6 -21.67 -0.41 28.91
N ASP A 7 -21.11 -1.28 29.74
CA ASP A 7 -20.44 -2.54 29.38
C ASP A 7 -21.32 -3.56 28.61
N SER A 8 -22.63 -3.32 28.48
CA SER A 8 -23.58 -4.20 27.80
C SER A 8 -23.59 -4.11 26.26
N GLN A 9 -22.78 -3.25 25.64
CA GLN A 9 -22.69 -3.09 24.18
C GLN A 9 -21.37 -3.64 23.57
N LEU A 10 -20.50 -4.26 24.38
CA LEU A 10 -19.14 -4.64 23.98
C LEU A 10 -18.97 -6.07 23.42
N THR A 11 -20.04 -6.84 23.19
CA THR A 11 -19.93 -8.24 22.74
C THR A 11 -20.04 -8.47 21.23
N ALA A 12 -20.08 -7.42 20.38
CA ALA A 12 -20.28 -7.57 18.93
C ALA A 12 -19.19 -6.98 18.02
N HIS A 13 -17.94 -6.82 18.48
CA HIS A 13 -16.84 -6.32 17.63
C HIS A 13 -15.58 -7.17 17.71
N LYS A 14 -15.68 -8.44 17.30
CA LYS A 14 -14.53 -9.35 17.17
C LYS A 14 -13.64 -9.09 15.95
N TYR A 15 -13.93 -8.05 15.16
CA TYR A 15 -13.08 -7.57 14.07
C TYR A 15 -13.15 -6.05 13.99
N ARG A 16 -12.34 -5.35 14.78
CA ARG A 16 -11.99 -3.94 14.51
C ARG A 16 -10.66 -3.92 13.77
N PRO A 17 -10.64 -3.89 12.43
CA PRO A 17 -9.41 -3.53 11.73
C PRO A 17 -9.01 -2.12 12.18
N CYS A 18 -7.71 -1.92 12.43
CA CYS A 18 -7.11 -0.63 12.78
C CYS A 18 -7.77 0.51 11.96
N LEU A 19 -8.50 1.41 12.62
CA LEU A 19 -9.28 2.45 11.92
C LEU A 19 -8.39 3.41 11.11
N LEU A 20 -7.13 3.58 11.51
CA LEU A 20 -6.10 4.30 10.75
C LEU A 20 -5.68 3.57 9.46
N VAL A 21 -5.70 2.23 9.45
CA VAL A 21 -5.57 1.47 8.19
C VAL A 21 -6.82 1.68 7.34
N ARG A 22 -8.00 1.87 7.95
CA ARG A 22 -9.23 2.15 7.19
C ARG A 22 -9.26 3.54 6.55
N LEU A 23 -8.61 4.55 7.13
CA LEU A 23 -8.38 5.84 6.45
C LEU A 23 -7.37 5.71 5.30
N GLN A 24 -6.36 4.84 5.44
CA GLN A 24 -5.49 4.48 4.32
C GLN A 24 -6.25 3.70 3.22
N THR A 25 -7.30 2.95 3.58
CA THR A 25 -8.12 2.15 2.64
C THR A 25 -9.50 2.78 2.32
N GLY A 26 -9.73 4.03 2.71
CA GLY A 26 -10.87 4.84 2.28
C GLY A 26 -10.67 5.42 0.88
N SER A 27 -9.43 5.38 0.38
CA SER A 27 -9.22 5.03 -1.02
C SER A 27 -9.46 3.54 -1.11
N ALA A 28 -10.59 3.13 -1.68
CA ALA A 28 -10.90 1.75 -2.01
C ALA A 28 -9.59 1.00 -2.28
N SER A 29 -9.29 0.02 -1.43
CA SER A 29 -8.28 -0.99 -1.70
C SER A 29 -8.76 -1.88 -2.86
N HIS A 30 -9.00 -1.26 -4.01
CA HIS A 30 -8.72 -1.83 -5.32
C HIS A 30 -7.21 -1.63 -5.62
N ASN A 31 -6.37 -1.98 -4.66
CA ASN A 31 -5.00 -2.35 -4.93
C ASN A 31 -5.01 -3.88 -5.05
N THR A 32 -4.57 -4.51 -6.13
CA THR A 32 -3.80 -4.00 -7.26
C THR A 32 -3.96 -5.00 -8.40
N GLU A 33 -5.20 -5.31 -8.73
CA GLU A 33 -5.56 -5.96 -9.98
C GLU A 33 -6.49 -5.04 -10.79
N GLN A 34 -6.13 -3.77 -10.91
CA GLN A 34 -6.31 -3.12 -12.21
C GLN A 34 -4.94 -3.11 -12.90
N PRO A 35 -4.38 -4.27 -13.30
CA PRO A 35 -3.19 -4.24 -14.10
C PRO A 35 -3.67 -3.90 -15.52
N MET A 36 -3.34 -2.71 -16.01
CA MET A 36 -3.29 -2.50 -17.46
C MET A 36 -4.62 -2.67 -18.21
N GLN A 37 -5.78 -2.36 -17.64
CA GLN A 37 -7.06 -2.44 -18.40
C GLN A 37 -7.08 -1.52 -19.65
N SER A 38 -6.10 -0.63 -19.80
CA SER A 38 -5.86 0.17 -21.02
C SER A 38 -5.10 -0.57 -22.12
N LEU A 39 -4.30 -1.60 -21.81
CA LEU A 39 -3.46 -2.27 -22.80
C LEU A 39 -4.21 -3.45 -23.42
N SER A 40 -4.36 -3.44 -24.74
CA SER A 40 -4.96 -4.55 -25.49
C SER A 40 -4.11 -5.81 -25.39
N PRO A 41 -4.68 -7.02 -25.57
CA PRO A 41 -3.89 -8.26 -25.56
C PRO A 41 -2.70 -8.26 -26.52
N VAL A 42 -2.85 -7.61 -27.69
CA VAL A 42 -1.77 -7.45 -28.69
C VAL A 42 -0.65 -6.57 -28.15
N GLN A 43 -1.00 -5.44 -27.53
CA GLN A 43 -0.03 -4.55 -26.88
C GLN A 43 0.70 -5.25 -25.73
N VAL A 44 0.01 -6.08 -24.95
CA VAL A 44 0.63 -6.87 -23.89
C VAL A 44 1.63 -7.88 -24.46
N GLU A 45 1.29 -8.57 -25.55
CA GLU A 45 2.20 -9.52 -26.19
C GLU A 45 3.43 -8.81 -26.77
N TRP A 46 3.22 -7.67 -27.42
CA TRP A 46 4.29 -6.81 -27.90
C TRP A 46 5.25 -6.42 -26.77
N LEU A 47 4.72 -6.04 -25.60
CA LEU A 47 5.55 -5.69 -24.43
C LEU A 47 6.37 -6.87 -23.90
N LYS A 48 5.84 -8.09 -23.95
CA LYS A 48 6.60 -9.29 -23.56
C LYS A 48 7.78 -9.52 -24.49
N VAL A 49 7.57 -9.44 -25.80
CA VAL A 49 8.64 -9.60 -26.80
C VAL A 49 9.74 -8.55 -26.56
N ARG A 50 9.37 -7.27 -26.41
CA ARG A 50 10.35 -6.20 -26.15
C ARG A 50 11.04 -6.33 -24.79
N ALA A 51 10.39 -6.92 -23.79
CA ALA A 51 11.06 -7.24 -22.53
C ALA A 51 12.15 -8.29 -22.68
N ASP A 52 11.96 -9.29 -23.53
CA ASP A 52 13.00 -10.28 -23.79
C ASP A 52 14.15 -9.69 -24.61
N GLU A 53 13.85 -8.88 -25.63
CA GLU A 53 14.86 -8.20 -26.44
C GLU A 53 15.72 -7.21 -25.65
N HIS A 54 15.13 -6.52 -24.66
CA HIS A 54 15.81 -5.54 -23.83
C HIS A 54 16.12 -6.03 -22.42
N ARG A 55 16.20 -7.36 -22.23
CA ARG A 55 16.42 -8.00 -20.91
C ARG A 55 17.63 -7.42 -20.17
N GLU A 56 18.75 -7.22 -20.85
CA GLU A 56 19.97 -6.67 -20.25
C GLU A 56 19.77 -5.26 -19.65
N LEU A 57 18.98 -4.41 -20.30
CA LEU A 57 18.67 -3.06 -19.81
C LEU A 57 17.72 -3.12 -18.61
N ILE A 58 16.81 -4.09 -18.58
CA ILE A 58 15.86 -4.31 -17.48
C ILE A 58 16.60 -4.83 -16.24
N GLU A 59 17.43 -5.87 -16.39
CA GLU A 59 18.18 -6.49 -15.29
C GLU A 59 19.22 -5.53 -14.70
N SER A 60 19.85 -4.70 -15.53
CA SER A 60 20.77 -3.64 -15.08
C SER A 60 20.06 -2.40 -14.53
N ASN A 61 18.72 -2.37 -14.51
CA ASN A 61 17.91 -1.21 -14.13
C ASN A 61 18.24 0.08 -14.92
N SER A 62 18.70 -0.06 -16.17
CA SER A 62 19.08 1.03 -17.06
C SER A 62 17.87 1.65 -17.77
N TYR A 63 16.81 1.99 -17.02
CA TYR A 63 15.53 2.43 -17.58
C TYR A 63 15.60 3.74 -18.38
N TRP A 64 16.57 4.60 -18.06
CA TRP A 64 16.81 5.84 -18.78
C TRP A 64 17.26 5.60 -20.23
N ARG A 65 17.88 4.45 -20.54
CA ARG A 65 18.17 4.00 -21.91
C ARG A 65 17.02 3.21 -22.52
N LEU A 66 16.34 2.39 -21.71
CA LEU A 66 15.23 1.56 -22.16
C LEU A 66 14.05 2.38 -22.66
N TYR A 67 13.60 3.37 -21.87
CA TYR A 67 12.33 4.05 -22.15
C TYR A 67 12.32 4.83 -23.45
N PRO A 68 13.38 5.58 -23.84
CA PRO A 68 13.42 6.19 -25.17
C PRO A 68 13.26 5.17 -26.30
N LEU A 69 13.99 4.05 -26.25
CA LEU A 69 13.95 2.99 -27.27
C LEU A 69 12.55 2.38 -27.39
N VAL A 70 11.97 1.97 -26.26
CA VAL A 70 10.63 1.37 -26.23
C VAL A 70 9.56 2.38 -26.67
N SER A 71 9.69 3.66 -26.31
CA SER A 71 8.73 4.69 -26.71
C SER A 71 8.75 4.90 -28.22
N GLU A 72 9.94 4.95 -28.81
CA GLU A 72 10.11 5.07 -30.26
C GLU A 72 9.51 3.87 -31.00
N GLN A 73 9.84 2.65 -30.59
CA GLN A 73 9.29 1.43 -31.17
C GLN A 73 7.75 1.35 -31.00
N TRP A 74 7.23 1.79 -29.86
CA TRP A 74 5.79 1.82 -29.62
C TRP A 74 5.08 2.74 -30.60
N LEU A 75 5.56 3.97 -30.76
CA LEU A 75 4.94 4.95 -31.65
C LEU A 75 5.04 4.57 -33.13
N GLN A 76 5.99 3.72 -33.50
CA GLN A 76 6.08 3.15 -34.85
C GLN A 76 5.04 2.05 -35.09
N GLU A 77 4.74 1.21 -34.09
CA GLU A 77 3.85 0.06 -34.24
C GLU A 77 2.39 0.40 -33.93
N PHE A 78 2.16 1.27 -32.96
CA PHE A 78 0.84 1.66 -32.48
C PHE A 78 0.65 3.15 -32.71
N ASP A 79 0.01 3.47 -33.83
CA ASP A 79 -0.45 4.83 -34.08
C ASP A 79 -1.65 5.15 -33.19
N GLU A 80 -1.44 6.05 -32.23
CA GLU A 80 -2.47 6.52 -31.30
C GLU A 80 -3.50 7.44 -31.97
N ARG A 81 -3.19 7.97 -33.15
CA ARG A 81 -4.07 8.87 -33.89
C ARG A 81 -5.30 8.14 -34.42
N GLN A 82 -5.09 7.01 -35.11
CA GLN A 82 -6.15 6.20 -35.71
C GLN A 82 -7.28 5.79 -34.73
N PRO A 83 -7.00 5.24 -33.53
CA PRO A 83 -8.06 4.87 -32.59
C PRO A 83 -8.75 6.09 -31.96
N LEU A 84 -8.05 7.22 -31.82
CA LEU A 84 -8.60 8.43 -31.20
C LEU A 84 -9.45 9.24 -32.19
N PHE A 85 -9.05 9.25 -33.47
CA PHE A 85 -9.69 10.03 -34.54
C PHE A 85 -9.96 9.18 -35.79
N PRO A 86 -10.78 8.11 -35.70
CA PRO A 86 -10.97 7.15 -36.80
C PRO A 86 -11.63 7.76 -38.05
N ASN A 87 -12.29 8.92 -37.91
CA ASN A 87 -12.98 9.60 -39.00
C ASN A 87 -12.11 10.68 -39.69
N ILE A 88 -10.88 10.90 -39.21
CA ILE A 88 -9.99 11.94 -39.75
C ILE A 88 -8.85 11.25 -40.50
N PRO A 89 -8.78 11.40 -41.84
CA PRO A 89 -7.68 10.87 -42.63
C PRO A 89 -6.31 11.36 -42.14
N ASP A 90 -5.26 10.56 -42.31
CA ASP A 90 -3.92 10.87 -41.79
C ASP A 90 -3.30 12.12 -42.45
N ASP A 91 -3.69 12.42 -43.69
CA ASP A 91 -3.25 13.58 -44.47
C ASP A 91 -3.91 14.89 -44.04
N VAL A 92 -5.01 14.83 -43.27
CA VAL A 92 -5.68 16.03 -42.76
C VAL A 92 -4.99 16.51 -41.48
N PRO A 93 -4.54 17.77 -41.37
CA PRO A 93 -3.93 18.25 -40.13
C PRO A 93 -4.94 18.29 -38.99
N LEU A 94 -4.54 17.80 -37.82
CA LEU A 94 -5.34 17.89 -36.59
C LEU A 94 -5.43 19.34 -36.12
N THR A 95 -6.56 19.69 -35.52
CA THR A 95 -6.73 20.97 -34.82
C THR A 95 -5.86 21.01 -33.56
N ASN A 96 -5.60 22.22 -33.03
CA ASN A 96 -4.81 22.38 -31.80
C ASN A 96 -5.40 21.62 -30.59
N GLU A 97 -6.73 21.51 -30.51
CA GLU A 97 -7.39 20.76 -29.43
C GLU A 97 -7.17 19.26 -29.59
N GLN A 98 -7.33 18.72 -30.81
CA GLN A 98 -7.08 17.32 -31.13
C GLN A 98 -5.61 16.92 -30.95
N LEU A 99 -4.67 17.83 -31.25
CA LEU A 99 -3.25 17.62 -30.97
C LEU A 99 -2.97 17.46 -29.47
N ARG A 100 -3.59 18.29 -28.62
CA ARG A 100 -3.45 18.18 -27.16
C ARG A 100 -4.05 16.88 -26.63
N GLU A 101 -5.18 16.45 -27.20
CA GLU A 101 -5.80 15.16 -26.86
C GLU A 101 -4.90 13.99 -27.26
N LEU A 102 -4.31 14.03 -28.45
CA LEU A 102 -3.34 13.04 -28.92
C LEU A 102 -2.10 12.98 -28.03
N GLU A 103 -1.51 14.13 -27.69
CA GLU A 103 -0.36 14.22 -26.76
C GLU A 103 -0.71 13.65 -25.38
N THR A 104 -1.93 13.88 -24.91
CA THR A 104 -2.42 13.34 -23.64
C THR A 104 -2.58 11.83 -23.70
N ALA A 105 -3.13 11.29 -24.80
CA ALA A 105 -3.27 9.86 -25.03
C ALA A 105 -1.91 9.16 -25.09
N ILE A 106 -0.97 9.70 -25.88
CA ILE A 106 0.42 9.22 -25.96
C ILE A 106 1.07 9.24 -24.58
N SER A 107 0.97 10.35 -23.84
CA SER A 107 1.56 10.49 -22.51
C SER A 107 1.00 9.47 -21.51
N LYS A 108 -0.31 9.22 -21.57
CA LYS A 108 -0.98 8.21 -20.75
C LYS A 108 -0.49 6.80 -21.09
N HIS A 109 -0.44 6.43 -22.37
CA HIS A 109 0.03 5.11 -22.78
C HIS A 109 1.52 4.90 -22.47
N MET A 110 2.36 5.92 -22.66
CA MET A 110 3.76 5.84 -22.25
C MET A 110 3.93 5.62 -20.75
N LYS A 111 3.05 6.20 -19.93
CA LYS A 111 3.02 5.93 -18.49
C LYS A 111 2.64 4.47 -18.18
N ASP A 112 1.67 3.92 -18.91
CA ASP A 112 1.22 2.53 -18.76
C ASP A 112 2.33 1.54 -19.17
N VAL A 113 2.99 1.79 -20.31
CA VAL A 113 4.15 1.02 -20.79
C VAL A 113 5.29 1.05 -19.76
N ARG A 114 5.67 2.23 -19.26
CA ARG A 114 6.72 2.35 -18.21
C ARG A 114 6.34 1.60 -16.94
N THR A 115 5.08 1.70 -16.53
CA THR A 115 4.55 0.98 -15.36
C THR A 115 4.64 -0.52 -15.57
N TRP A 116 4.32 -1.01 -16.76
CA TRP A 116 4.45 -2.42 -17.12
C TRP A 116 5.87 -2.95 -16.95
N PHE A 117 6.85 -2.29 -17.58
CA PHE A 117 8.26 -2.67 -17.47
C PHE A 117 8.77 -2.61 -16.02
N ARG A 118 8.39 -1.57 -15.28
CA ARG A 118 8.76 -1.43 -13.87
C ARG A 118 8.20 -2.56 -13.01
N LEU A 119 6.92 -2.91 -13.18
CA LEU A 119 6.29 -4.00 -12.43
C LEU A 119 6.91 -5.35 -12.78
N ARG A 120 7.27 -5.58 -14.05
CA ARG A 120 7.96 -6.80 -14.46
C ARG A 120 9.36 -6.89 -13.87
N ALA A 121 10.17 -5.84 -13.93
CA ALA A 121 11.49 -5.85 -13.32
C ALA A 121 11.46 -6.09 -11.80
N LEU A 122 10.48 -5.51 -11.10
CA LEU A 122 10.25 -5.75 -9.68
C LEU A 122 9.84 -7.21 -9.39
N ASN A 123 9.29 -7.92 -10.37
CA ASN A 123 8.91 -9.34 -10.27
C ASN A 123 10.02 -10.29 -10.74
N VAL A 124 10.94 -9.86 -11.63
CA VAL A 124 12.12 -10.66 -12.05
C VAL A 124 13.01 -10.98 -10.84
N HIS A 125 13.14 -10.05 -9.89
CA HIS A 125 13.96 -10.24 -8.69
C HIS A 125 13.19 -10.73 -7.45
N LYS A 126 11.88 -10.94 -7.56
CA LYS A 126 11.11 -11.57 -6.48
C LYS A 126 10.93 -13.02 -6.88
N PRO A 127 11.73 -13.98 -6.37
CA PRO A 127 11.35 -15.38 -6.47
C PRO A 127 9.90 -15.45 -6.00
N ASN A 128 9.01 -16.00 -6.83
CA ASN A 128 7.58 -16.17 -6.56
C ASN A 128 7.43 -16.47 -5.07
N ARG A 129 7.14 -15.45 -4.26
CA ARG A 129 6.80 -15.70 -2.87
C ARG A 129 5.51 -16.46 -3.04
N PRO A 130 5.45 -17.74 -2.64
CA PRO A 130 4.21 -18.48 -2.74
C PRO A 130 3.16 -17.57 -2.13
N VAL A 131 2.12 -17.27 -2.89
CA VAL A 131 0.91 -16.66 -2.34
C VAL A 131 0.55 -17.61 -1.24
N LYS A 132 0.86 -17.24 0.01
CA LYS A 132 0.52 -18.08 1.14
C LYS A 132 -1.01 -18.03 1.11
N GLU A 133 -1.63 -19.12 0.64
CA GLU A 133 -3.10 -19.29 0.56
C GLU A 133 -3.77 -19.06 1.91
N HIS A 134 -2.97 -19.07 2.97
CA HIS A 134 -3.27 -18.43 4.22
C HIS A 134 -2.29 -17.27 4.43
N PRO A 135 -2.73 -16.01 4.63
CA PRO A 135 -1.84 -15.05 5.26
C PRO A 135 -1.27 -15.76 6.50
N PRO A 136 0.07 -15.81 6.67
CA PRO A 136 0.62 -16.45 7.85
C PRO A 136 -0.10 -15.81 9.04
N PRO A 137 -0.58 -16.57 10.03
CA PRO A 137 -1.30 -16.03 11.18
C PRO A 137 -0.52 -14.93 11.92
N CYS A 138 0.75 -14.73 11.55
CA CYS A 138 1.57 -13.59 11.92
C CYS A 138 2.05 -12.83 10.66
N ARG A 139 1.30 -11.82 10.18
CA ARG A 139 1.96 -10.50 10.13
C ARG A 139 2.19 -10.22 11.59
N THR A 140 3.45 -10.21 12.03
CA THR A 140 3.83 -9.70 13.35
C THR A 140 3.03 -8.42 13.57
N GLN A 141 2.00 -8.50 14.41
CA GLN A 141 1.25 -7.32 14.81
C GLN A 141 2.30 -6.46 15.48
N ARG A 142 2.79 -5.44 14.76
CA ARG A 142 3.68 -4.45 15.34
C ARG A 142 2.97 -3.99 16.61
N THR A 143 3.69 -3.99 17.74
CA THR A 143 3.19 -3.41 18.99
C THR A 143 2.59 -2.05 18.65
N GLN A 144 1.29 -1.88 18.88
CA GLN A 144 0.63 -0.64 18.52
C GLN A 144 1.28 0.48 19.32
N SER A 145 1.50 1.64 18.70
CA SER A 145 1.98 2.79 19.47
C SER A 145 0.89 3.26 20.44
N ARG A 146 1.24 4.04 21.46
CA ARG A 146 0.27 4.65 22.37
C ARG A 146 -0.79 5.48 21.63
N VAL A 147 -0.35 6.19 20.58
CA VAL A 147 -1.23 6.99 19.72
C VAL A 147 -2.15 6.08 18.89
N ASP A 148 -1.68 4.92 18.41
CA ASP A 148 -2.54 3.93 17.74
C ASP A 148 -3.63 3.41 18.69
N ILE A 149 -3.27 3.08 19.93
CA ILE A 149 -4.20 2.59 20.95
C ILE A 149 -5.25 3.67 21.24
N TYR A 150 -4.81 4.91 21.46
CA TYR A 150 -5.68 6.06 21.67
C TYR A 150 -6.63 6.30 20.49
N ALA A 151 -6.11 6.29 19.26
CA ALA A 151 -6.89 6.45 18.06
C ALA A 151 -7.94 5.34 17.94
N ASN A 152 -7.59 4.08 18.17
CA ASN A 152 -8.55 2.98 18.08
C ASN A 152 -9.75 3.11 19.03
N GLN A 153 -9.56 3.74 20.19
CA GLN A 153 -10.64 3.98 21.15
C GLN A 153 -11.45 5.24 20.82
N ASN A 154 -10.79 6.32 20.40
CA ASN A 154 -11.37 7.66 20.38
C ASN A 154 -11.57 8.26 18.97
N PHE A 155 -11.12 7.59 17.91
CA PHE A 155 -11.07 8.18 16.57
C PHE A 155 -12.44 8.64 16.06
N LEU A 156 -13.46 7.77 16.08
CA LEU A 156 -14.78 8.09 15.53
C LEU A 156 -15.48 9.23 16.30
N VAL A 157 -15.24 9.33 17.61
CA VAL A 157 -15.96 10.26 18.49
C VAL A 157 -15.25 11.60 18.59
N LEU A 158 -13.92 11.60 18.72
CA LEU A 158 -13.14 12.80 19.05
C LEU A 158 -12.30 13.35 17.89
N VAL A 159 -11.91 12.51 16.94
CA VAL A 159 -10.93 12.85 15.89
C VAL A 159 -11.63 13.07 14.55
N GLN A 160 -12.50 12.13 14.15
CA GLN A 160 -13.20 12.19 12.87
C GLN A 160 -14.00 13.50 12.67
N PRO A 161 -14.79 13.99 13.64
CA PRO A 161 -15.53 15.25 13.45
C PRO A 161 -14.62 16.45 13.17
N LEU A 162 -13.40 16.46 13.71
CA LEU A 162 -12.43 17.54 13.48
C LEU A 162 -11.83 17.48 12.07
N LEU A 163 -11.57 16.26 11.58
CA LEU A 163 -11.08 16.02 10.23
C LEU A 163 -12.16 16.36 9.20
N ASP A 164 -13.40 15.95 9.44
CA ASP A 164 -14.54 16.26 8.57
C ASP A 164 -14.76 17.78 8.48
N ALA A 165 -14.67 18.49 9.62
CA ALA A 165 -14.76 19.95 9.64
C ALA A 165 -13.62 20.65 8.89
N ARG A 166 -12.39 20.11 8.93
CA ARG A 166 -11.23 20.60 8.17
C ARG A 166 -11.35 20.30 6.68
N ALA A 167 -11.78 19.09 6.34
CA ALA A 167 -12.01 18.68 4.95
C ALA A 167 -13.12 19.53 4.32
N ALA A 168 -14.19 19.83 5.04
CA ALA A 168 -15.28 20.70 4.57
C ALA A 168 -14.83 22.14 4.27
N ARG A 169 -13.74 22.62 4.88
CA ARG A 169 -13.13 23.93 4.57
C ARG A 169 -12.15 23.89 3.40
N GLY A 170 -11.82 22.70 2.89
CA GLY A 170 -10.79 22.51 1.86
C GLY A 170 -9.37 22.50 2.40
N ASP A 171 -9.18 22.45 3.73
CA ASP A 171 -7.84 22.45 4.36
C ASP A 171 -7.07 21.14 4.10
N LEU A 172 -7.79 20.04 3.83
CA LEU A 172 -7.23 18.70 3.66
C LEU A 172 -7.43 18.21 2.23
N ILE A 173 -6.38 18.31 1.41
CA ILE A 173 -6.38 17.85 0.02
C ILE A 173 -5.68 16.49 -0.08
N GLY A 174 -6.47 15.45 -0.33
CA GLY A 174 -5.99 14.09 -0.58
C GLY A 174 -5.80 13.22 0.67
N ALA A 175 -5.80 11.90 0.46
CA ALA A 175 -5.81 10.91 1.54
C ALA A 175 -4.58 10.98 2.46
N GLY A 176 -3.40 11.31 1.91
CA GLY A 176 -2.17 11.45 2.71
C GLY A 176 -2.24 12.60 3.72
N ALA A 177 -2.82 13.74 3.32
CA ALA A 177 -3.01 14.90 4.20
C ALA A 177 -3.97 14.56 5.35
N VAL A 178 -5.07 13.86 5.05
CA VAL A 178 -6.04 13.41 6.06
C VAL A 178 -5.38 12.46 7.08
N VAL A 179 -4.57 11.51 6.62
CA VAL A 179 -3.89 10.57 7.53
C VAL A 179 -2.88 11.30 8.42
N THR A 180 -2.08 12.20 7.86
CA THR A 180 -1.07 12.95 8.61
C THR A 180 -1.73 13.83 9.67
N GLU A 181 -2.80 14.53 9.31
CA GLU A 181 -3.57 15.35 10.24
C GLU A 181 -4.23 14.51 11.33
N ALA A 182 -4.84 13.37 10.97
CA ALA A 182 -5.44 12.45 11.93
C ALA A 182 -4.45 12.03 13.02
N TRP A 183 -3.23 11.68 12.62
CA TRP A 183 -2.15 11.32 13.54
C TRP A 183 -1.76 12.48 14.45
N GLN A 184 -1.60 13.67 13.90
CA GLN A 184 -1.23 14.86 14.68
C GLN A 184 -2.32 15.25 15.68
N VAL A 185 -3.60 15.16 15.30
CA VAL A 185 -4.73 15.40 16.21
C VAL A 185 -4.76 14.38 17.34
N CYS A 186 -4.55 13.09 17.04
CA CYS A 186 -4.49 12.04 18.05
C CYS A 186 -3.34 12.28 19.05
N GLU A 187 -2.15 12.62 18.57
CA GLU A 187 -0.98 12.90 19.41
C GLU A 187 -1.20 14.11 20.33
N ASN A 188 -1.68 15.22 19.76
CA ASN A 188 -1.99 16.44 20.52
C ASN A 188 -3.06 16.20 21.59
N ARG A 189 -4.13 15.46 21.24
CA ARG A 189 -5.17 15.14 22.21
C ARG A 189 -4.65 14.22 23.31
N LEU A 190 -3.94 13.15 22.97
CA LEU A 190 -3.36 12.25 23.97
C LEU A 190 -2.44 12.99 24.95
N ALA A 191 -1.69 13.99 24.48
CA ALA A 191 -0.87 14.84 25.34
C ALA A 191 -1.71 15.71 26.30
N GLN A 192 -2.92 16.11 25.90
CA GLN A 192 -3.85 16.95 26.68
C GLN A 192 -4.83 16.15 27.54
N GLU A 193 -4.94 14.83 27.36
CA GLU A 193 -5.80 13.98 28.17
C GLU A 193 -5.36 13.92 29.64
N SER A 194 -6.30 13.49 30.50
CA SER A 194 -6.02 13.28 31.92
C SER A 194 -4.99 12.18 32.15
N ASP A 195 -4.30 12.24 33.30
CA ASP A 195 -3.30 11.25 33.68
C ASP A 195 -3.90 9.84 33.82
N GLU A 196 -5.18 9.74 34.19
CA GLU A 196 -5.93 8.48 34.26
C GLU A 196 -5.98 7.78 32.88
N VAL A 197 -6.36 8.52 31.83
CA VAL A 197 -6.45 8.00 30.45
C VAL A 197 -5.08 7.63 29.92
N LYS A 198 -4.08 8.48 30.17
CA LYS A 198 -2.69 8.21 29.77
C LYS A 198 -2.16 6.93 30.44
N SER A 199 -2.48 6.75 31.72
CA SER A 199 -2.13 5.53 32.47
C SER A 199 -2.84 4.30 31.90
N GLU A 200 -4.13 4.39 31.57
CA GLU A 200 -4.86 3.27 30.95
C GLU A 200 -4.23 2.84 29.62
N ILE A 201 -3.91 3.81 28.75
CA ILE A 201 -3.26 3.57 27.46
C ILE A 201 -1.87 2.97 27.63
N GLU A 202 -1.10 3.45 28.61
CA GLU A 202 0.21 2.88 28.94
C GLU A 202 0.09 1.43 29.43
N GLN A 203 -0.93 1.11 30.23
CA GLN A 203 -1.17 -0.26 30.67
C GLN A 203 -1.51 -1.18 29.50
N MET A 204 -2.38 -0.75 28.59
CA MET A 204 -2.68 -1.49 27.36
C MET A 204 -1.44 -1.69 26.49
N TYR A 205 -0.63 -0.66 26.31
CA TYR A 205 0.64 -0.74 25.57
C TYR A 205 1.58 -1.79 26.18
N ARG A 206 1.80 -1.74 27.50
CA ARG A 206 2.64 -2.71 28.22
C ARG A 206 2.07 -4.12 28.20
N ALA A 207 0.74 -4.28 28.16
CA ALA A 207 0.12 -5.59 28.04
C ALA A 207 0.38 -6.20 26.66
N GLN A 208 0.27 -5.42 25.58
CA GLN A 208 0.61 -5.87 24.23
C GLN A 208 2.09 -6.25 24.11
N ASP A 209 2.98 -5.42 24.67
CA ASP A 209 4.42 -5.68 24.60
C ASP A 209 4.83 -6.95 25.37
N ARG A 210 4.22 -7.18 26.55
CA ARG A 210 4.40 -8.42 27.31
C ARG A 210 3.88 -9.65 26.56
N GLN A 211 2.67 -9.58 26.00
CA GLN A 211 2.13 -10.68 25.20
C GLN A 211 3.04 -11.03 24.01
N ARG A 212 3.65 -10.02 23.38
CA ARG A 212 4.61 -10.23 22.30
C ARG A 212 5.92 -10.85 22.80
N TYR A 213 6.43 -10.40 23.93
CA TYR A 213 7.59 -11.01 24.58
C TYR A 213 7.32 -12.49 24.88
N ASP A 214 6.18 -12.82 25.47
CA ASP A 214 5.79 -14.20 25.79
C ASP A 214 5.64 -15.07 24.54
N GLN A 215 5.16 -14.51 23.43
CA GLN A 215 5.08 -15.22 22.14
C GLN A 215 6.47 -15.52 21.56
N LEU A 216 7.41 -14.58 21.65
CA LEU A 216 8.77 -14.73 21.12
C LEU A 216 9.65 -15.62 22.01
N PHE A 217 9.43 -15.58 23.32
CA PHE A 217 10.21 -16.30 24.34
C PHE A 217 9.39 -17.39 25.03
N SER A 218 8.40 -17.95 24.33
CA SER A 218 7.60 -19.07 24.83
C SER A 218 8.53 -20.24 25.22
N PRO A 219 8.25 -20.96 26.33
CA PRO A 219 9.07 -22.08 26.79
C PRO A 219 9.23 -23.19 25.74
N ALA A 220 8.37 -23.24 24.72
CA ALA A 220 8.54 -24.11 23.55
C ALA A 220 9.81 -23.79 22.73
N PHE A 221 10.16 -22.51 22.58
CA PHE A 221 11.42 -22.10 21.94
C PHE A 221 12.64 -22.39 22.84
N ALA A 222 12.50 -22.22 24.14
CA ALA A 222 13.54 -22.60 25.10
C ALA A 222 13.80 -24.12 25.11
N LEU A 223 12.74 -24.93 25.02
CA LEU A 223 12.84 -26.39 24.88
C LEU A 223 13.45 -26.80 23.54
N LEU A 224 13.06 -26.17 22.43
CA LEU A 224 13.68 -26.44 21.12
C LEU A 224 15.16 -26.06 21.08
N ALA A 225 15.54 -24.93 21.68
CA ALA A 225 16.93 -24.52 21.82
C ALA A 225 17.72 -25.51 22.68
N ALA A 226 17.16 -25.95 23.82
CA ALA A 226 17.78 -26.93 24.69
C ALA A 226 17.98 -28.30 24.00
N VAL A 227 16.96 -28.79 23.28
CA VAL A 227 17.04 -30.03 22.50
C VAL A 227 18.08 -29.91 21.39
N PHE A 228 18.12 -28.78 20.68
CA PHE A 228 19.14 -28.52 19.66
C PHE A 228 20.55 -28.51 20.24
N SER A 229 20.76 -27.87 21.40
CA SER A 229 22.06 -27.89 22.09
C SER A 229 22.49 -29.30 22.53
N ILE A 230 21.55 -30.14 23.00
CA ILE A 230 21.84 -31.54 23.35
C ILE A 230 22.25 -32.34 22.10
N VAL A 231 21.49 -32.23 21.00
CA VAL A 231 21.77 -32.96 19.76
C VAL A 231 23.12 -32.54 19.16
N MET A 232 23.41 -31.23 19.13
CA MET A 232 24.68 -30.73 18.61
C MET A 232 25.88 -31.15 19.48
N PHE A 233 25.70 -31.25 20.80
CA PHE A 233 26.73 -31.74 21.71
C PHE A 233 26.98 -33.24 21.54
N SER A 234 25.93 -34.04 21.32
CA SER A 234 26.05 -35.49 21.07
C SER A 234 26.67 -35.85 19.72
N LEU A 235 26.60 -34.96 18.73
CA LEU A 235 27.25 -35.16 17.42
C LEU A 235 28.75 -34.77 17.40
N ALA A 236 29.21 -34.05 18.42
CA ALA A 236 30.60 -33.57 18.52
C ALA A 236 31.51 -34.52 19.35
N LEU A 237 30.94 -35.53 20.00
CA LEU A 237 31.63 -36.59 20.76
C LEU A 237 31.74 -37.86 19.91
#